data_AF-A0A2J8QV77-F1
#
_entry.id   AF-A0A2J8QV77-F1
#
_cell.length_a   1.000
_cell.length_b   1.000
_cell.length_c   1.000
_cell.angle_alpha   90.00
_cell.angle_beta   90.00
_cell.angle_gamma   90.00
#
_symmetry.space_group_name_H-M   'P 1'
#
loop_
_entity.id
_entity.type
_entity.pdbx_description
1 polymer ?
#
loop_
_entity_poly.entity_id
_entity_poly.type
_entity_poly.pdbx_seq_one_letter_code
_entity_poly.pdbx_strand_id
1 'polypeptide(L)'
;LSDPPKAEAIRDMVRYARNVIEEFRRAKHYKSPSELLEICELSQEKMSSVFEDSNVYMLHMMYQAMGVCLYMQDWEGALQYGQKIIKPYSLGHCNHGN
;
A
#
# COMPACT_ATOMS: atom_id res chain seq x y z
N LEU A 1 -22.96 5.50 -9.36
CA LEU A 1 -21.93 4.79 -10.13
C LEU A 1 -20.90 5.84 -10.52
N SER A 2 -19.68 5.76 -9.99
CA SER A 2 -18.58 6.61 -10.44
C SER A 2 -18.15 6.10 -11.82
N ASP A 3 -18.03 7.01 -12.80
CA ASP A 3 -17.49 6.64 -14.11
C ASP A 3 -16.13 5.95 -13.93
N PRO A 4 -15.81 4.92 -14.76
CA PRO A 4 -14.52 4.28 -14.69
C PRO A 4 -13.41 5.32 -14.84
N PRO A 5 -12.35 5.26 -14.01
CA PRO A 5 -11.28 6.25 -14.07
C PRO A 5 -10.69 6.31 -15.48
N LYS A 6 -10.54 7.54 -15.99
CA LYS A 6 -9.99 7.78 -17.33
C LYS A 6 -8.60 7.14 -17.43
N ALA A 7 -8.27 6.61 -18.60
CA ALA A 7 -6.98 5.94 -18.84
C ALA A 7 -5.78 6.85 -18.52
N GLU A 8 -5.93 8.17 -18.71
CA GLU A 8 -4.94 9.19 -18.30
C GLU A 8 -4.69 9.16 -16.79
N ALA A 9 -5.77 9.15 -15.98
CA ALA A 9 -5.68 9.17 -14.52
C ALA A 9 -5.00 7.90 -13.98
N ILE A 10 -5.26 6.75 -14.61
CA ILE A 10 -4.59 5.49 -14.27
C ILE A 10 -3.09 5.59 -14.57
N ARG A 11 -2.71 6.09 -15.74
CA ARG A 11 -1.28 6.25 -16.11
C ARG A 11 -0.55 7.21 -15.18
N ASP A 12 -1.18 8.34 -14.84
CA ASP A 12 -0.61 9.32 -13.93
C ASP A 12 -0.45 8.73 -12.52
N MET A 13 -1.43 7.95 -12.05
CA MET A 13 -1.33 7.29 -10.76
C MET A 13 -0.25 6.19 -10.75
N VAL A 14 -0.06 5.45 -11.84
CA VAL A 14 1.04 4.48 -11.95
C VAL A 14 2.40 5.20 -11.88
N ARG A 15 2.54 6.34 -12.54
CA ARG A 15 3.76 7.15 -12.47
C ARG A 15 3.99 7.67 -11.05
N TYR A 16 2.94 8.16 -10.40
CA TYR A 16 2.99 8.59 -8.99
C TYR A 16 3.45 7.45 -8.08
N ALA A 17 2.83 6.27 -8.19
CA ALA A 17 3.16 5.11 -7.37
C ALA A 17 4.65 4.70 -7.50
N ARG A 18 5.17 4.67 -8.73
CA ARG A 18 6.60 4.38 -8.97
C ARG A 18 7.53 5.40 -8.31
N ASN A 19 7.19 6.69 -8.42
CA ASN A 19 7.98 7.75 -7.80
C ASN A 19 7.98 7.62 -6.26
N VAL A 20 6.83 7.32 -5.65
CA VAL A 20 6.75 7.11 -4.20
C VAL A 20 7.56 5.90 -3.76
N ILE A 21 7.55 4.79 -4.51
CA ILE A 21 8.37 3.61 -4.20
C ILE A 21 9.85 3.98 -4.18
N GLU A 22 10.32 4.71 -5.19
CA GLU A 22 11.71 5.16 -5.24
C GLU A 22 12.05 6.16 -4.14
N GLU A 23 11.14 7.08 -3.83
CA GLU A 23 11.29 8.06 -2.76
C GLU A 23 11.38 7.38 -1.40
N PHE A 24 10.47 6.45 -1.11
CA PHE A 24 10.49 5.64 0.12
C PHE A 24 11.80 4.86 0.24
N ARG A 25 12.27 4.25 -0.86
CA ARG A 25 13.56 3.54 -0.89
C ARG A 25 14.74 4.43 -0.55
N ARG A 26 14.69 5.74 -0.85
CA ARG A 26 15.73 6.70 -0.46
C ARG A 26 15.51 7.15 0.99
N ALA A 27 14.28 7.53 1.33
CA ALA A 27 13.86 8.03 2.62
C ALA A 27 14.24 7.09 3.77
N LYS A 28 14.13 5.77 3.57
CA LYS A 28 14.48 4.77 4.60
C LYS A 28 15.90 4.89 5.18
N HIS A 29 16.81 5.57 4.47
CA HIS A 29 18.19 5.75 4.89
C HIS A 29 18.42 6.99 5.75
N TYR A 30 17.51 7.95 5.76
CA TYR A 30 17.71 9.25 6.42
C TYR A 30 16.48 9.81 7.16
N LYS A 31 15.28 9.25 6.94
CA LYS A 31 14.05 9.62 7.66
C LYS A 31 13.80 8.71 8.84
N SER A 32 13.09 9.24 9.83
CA SER A 32 12.63 8.47 10.98
C SER A 32 11.52 7.48 10.60
N PRO A 33 11.36 6.37 11.35
CA PRO A 33 10.28 5.41 11.13
C PRO A 33 8.87 6.05 11.06
N SER A 34 8.59 7.05 11.91
CA SER A 34 7.30 7.74 11.90
C SER A 34 7.04 8.50 10.60
N GLU A 35 8.05 9.21 10.07
CA GLU A 35 7.92 9.89 8.77
C GLU A 35 7.78 8.89 7.61
N LEU A 36 8.40 7.72 7.71
CA LEU A 36 8.24 6.66 6.70
C LEU A 36 6.80 6.13 6.67
N LEU A 37 6.20 5.93 7.85
CA LEU A 37 4.79 5.55 7.94
C LEU A 37 3.86 6.61 7.36
N GLU A 38 4.11 7.89 7.66
CA GLU A 38 3.32 8.99 7.11
C GLU A 38 3.37 9.01 5.57
N ILE A 39 4.55 8.78 4.97
CA ILE A 39 4.69 8.63 3.51
C ILE A 39 3.86 7.45 3.00
N CYS A 40 3.89 6.30 3.68
CA CYS A 40 3.09 5.15 3.30
C CYS A 40 1.58 5.41 3.40
N GLU A 41 1.12 6.09 4.45
CA GLU A 41 -0.31 6.36 4.68
C GLU A 41 -0.85 7.38 3.67
N LEU A 42 -0.16 8.50 3.49
CA LEU A 42 -0.54 9.53 2.52
C LEU A 42 -0.51 9.00 1.08
N SER A 43 0.46 8.15 0.74
CA SER A 43 0.52 7.55 -0.59
C SER A 43 -0.60 6.54 -0.83
N GLN A 44 -0.96 5.73 0.17
CA GLN A 44 -2.11 4.81 0.10
C GLN A 44 -3.42 5.59 -0.05
N GLU A 45 -3.64 6.65 0.72
CA GLU A 45 -4.86 7.48 0.63
C GLU A 45 -5.00 8.12 -0.76
N LYS A 46 -3.89 8.60 -1.33
CA LYS A 46 -3.92 9.15 -2.68
C LYS A 46 -4.17 8.09 -3.75
N MET A 47 -3.56 6.91 -3.62
CA MET A 47 -3.72 5.83 -4.58
C MET A 47 -5.10 5.16 -4.49
N SER A 48 -5.72 5.08 -3.31
CA SER A 48 -7.04 4.46 -3.12
C SER A 48 -8.17 5.18 -3.86
N SER A 49 -7.94 6.42 -4.29
CA SER A 49 -8.87 7.18 -5.15
C SER A 49 -8.97 6.62 -6.58
N VAL A 50 -7.98 5.84 -7.03
CA VAL A 50 -7.89 5.30 -8.41
C VAL A 50 -7.64 3.80 -8.43
N PHE A 51 -6.86 3.28 -7.50
CA PHE A 51 -6.51 1.86 -7.37
C PHE A 51 -7.31 1.20 -6.26
N GLU A 52 -7.74 -0.03 -6.50
CA GLU A 52 -8.27 -0.88 -5.45
C GLU A 52 -7.18 -1.33 -4.47
N ASP A 53 -7.56 -1.68 -3.25
CA ASP A 53 -6.66 -2.21 -2.21
C ASP A 53 -5.91 -3.49 -2.66
N SER A 54 -6.46 -4.22 -3.63
CA SER A 54 -5.87 -5.41 -4.25
C SER A 54 -4.72 -5.08 -5.22
N ASN A 55 -4.53 -3.81 -5.57
CA ASN A 55 -3.52 -3.39 -6.53
C ASN A 55 -2.09 -3.59 -5.98
N VAL A 56 -1.18 -4.05 -6.83
CA VAL A 56 0.22 -4.30 -6.48
C VAL A 56 0.93 -3.07 -5.87
N TYR A 57 0.58 -1.85 -6.28
CA TYR A 57 1.14 -0.62 -5.73
C TYR A 57 0.62 -0.31 -4.31
N MET A 58 -0.68 -0.55 -4.07
CA MET A 58 -1.28 -0.44 -2.74
C MET A 58 -0.69 -1.48 -1.79
N LEU A 59 -0.63 -2.74 -2.24
CA LEU A 59 0.00 -3.84 -1.49
C LEU A 59 1.48 -3.55 -1.18
N HIS A 60 2.21 -2.94 -2.11
CA HIS A 60 3.60 -2.56 -1.87
C HIS A 60 3.73 -1.56 -0.72
N MET A 61 2.91 -0.50 -0.71
CA MET A 61 2.95 0.49 0.38
C MET A 61 2.50 -0.09 1.71
N MET A 62 1.48 -0.95 1.72
CA MET A 62 1.07 -1.67 2.93
C MET A 62 2.18 -2.57 3.48
N TYR A 63 2.92 -3.25 2.60
CA TYR A 63 4.05 -4.09 2.99
C TYR A 63 5.19 -3.25 3.58
N GLN A 64 5.51 -2.10 2.97
CA GLN A 64 6.51 -1.19 3.51
C GLN A 64 6.07 -0.64 4.89
N ALA A 65 4.82 -0.21 5.03
CA ALA A 65 4.28 0.26 6.31
C ALA A 65 4.35 -0.82 7.39
N MET A 66 3.98 -2.06 7.06
CA MET A 66 4.13 -3.20 7.96
C MET A 66 5.59 -3.40 8.41
N GLY A 67 6.56 -3.30 7.49
CA GLY A 67 7.98 -3.39 7.82
C GLY A 67 8.44 -2.31 8.79
N VAL A 68 7.91 -1.09 8.66
CA VAL A 68 8.20 0.01 9.58
C VAL A 68 7.54 -0.19 10.95
N CYS A 69 6.28 -0.64 10.99
CA CYS A 69 5.60 -1.02 12.25
C CYS A 69 6.38 -2.11 12.99
N LEU A 70 6.85 -3.16 12.30
CA LEU A 70 7.69 -4.20 12.88
C LEU A 70 8.99 -3.64 13.47
N TYR A 71 9.61 -2.67 12.78
CA TYR A 71 10.82 -2.02 13.28
C TYR A 71 10.56 -1.20 14.55
N MET A 72 9.42 -0.51 14.63
CA MET A 72 9.00 0.25 15.82
C MET A 72 8.46 -0.63 16.96
N GLN A 73 8.43 -1.97 16.78
CA GLN A 73 7.78 -2.91 17.71
C GLN A 73 6.28 -2.66 17.90
N ASP A 74 5.64 -2.02 16.92
CA ASP A 74 4.19 -1.88 16.84
C ASP A 74 3.60 -3.15 16.20
N TRP A 75 3.42 -4.17 17.04
CA TRP A 75 2.88 -5.46 16.62
C TRP A 75 1.41 -5.37 16.19
N GLU A 76 0.66 -4.43 16.74
CA GLU A 76 -0.76 -4.23 16.43
C GLU A 76 -0.92 -3.59 15.04
N GLY A 77 -0.15 -2.55 14.74
CA GLY A 77 -0.09 -1.95 13.41
C GLY A 77 0.39 -2.94 12.36
N ALA A 78 1.45 -3.71 12.66
CA ALA A 78 1.95 -4.75 11.76
C ALA A 78 0.88 -5.83 11.48
N LEU A 79 0.11 -6.25 12.49
CA LEU A 79 -0.98 -7.21 12.32
C LEU A 79 -2.12 -6.62 11.48
N GLN A 80 -2.49 -5.36 11.68
CA GLN A 80 -3.52 -4.68 10.91
C GLN A 80 -3.15 -4.60 9.42
N TYR A 81 -1.91 -4.19 9.11
CA TYR A 81 -1.42 -4.18 7.72
C TYR A 81 -1.35 -5.60 7.14
N GLY A 82 -0.87 -6.59 7.90
CA GLY A 82 -0.83 -7.99 7.48
C GLY A 82 -2.21 -8.57 7.15
N GLN A 83 -3.25 -8.27 7.94
CA GLN A 83 -4.62 -8.70 7.68
C GLN A 83 -5.19 -8.08 6.39
N LYS A 84 -4.88 -6.81 6.11
CA LYS A 84 -5.28 -6.13 4.86
C LYS A 84 -4.61 -6.74 3.63
N ILE A 85 -3.35 -7.19 3.75
CA ILE A 85 -2.61 -7.86 2.66
C ILE A 85 -3.10 -9.31 2.45
N ILE A 86 -3.37 -10.05 3.54
CA ILE A 86 -3.73 -11.48 3.48
C ILE A 86 -5.16 -11.70 2.98
N LYS A 87 -6.12 -10.83 3.32
CA LYS A 87 -7.53 -10.98 2.89
C LYS A 87 -7.71 -11.14 1.36
N PRO A 88 -7.13 -10.28 0.51
CA PRO A 88 -7.19 -10.46 -0.95
C PRO A 88 -6.41 -11.69 -1.44
N TYR A 89 -5.33 -12.09 -0.74
CA TYR A 89 -4.57 -13.30 -1.07
C TYR A 89 -5.35 -14.60 -0.74
N SER A 90 -6.21 -14.57 0.26
CA SER A 90 -6.97 -15.73 0.76
C SER A 90 -8.25 -16.00 -0.04
N LEU A 91 -8.91 -14.95 -0.57
CA LEU A 91 -10.11 -15.08 -1.40
C LEU A 91 -9.85 -15.77 -2.75
N GLY A 92 -8.60 -15.77 -3.25
CA GLY A 92 -8.20 -16.59 -4.40
C GLY A 92 -8.21 -18.10 -4.12
N HIS A 93 -8.13 -18.53 -2.85
CA HIS A 93 -8.05 -19.94 -2.46
C HIS A 93 -9.36 -20.52 -1.89
N CYS A 94 -10.37 -19.70 -1.55
CA CYS A 94 -11.62 -20.19 -0.95
C CYS A 94 -12.79 -20.43 -1.92
N ASN A 95 -12.70 -20.06 -3.21
CA ASN A 95 -13.75 -20.34 -4.20
C ASN A 95 -13.63 -21.73 -4.88
N HIS A 96 -12.88 -22.67 -4.29
CA HIS A 96 -12.86 -24.08 -4.70
C HIS A 96 -13.44 -25.04 -3.65
N GLY A 97 -14.14 -24.51 -2.66
CA GLY A 97 -14.75 -25.30 -1.59
C GLY A 97 -16.07 -24.73 -1.13
N ASN A 98 -17.08 -24.75 -2.00
CA ASN A 98 -18.49 -24.89 -1.66
C ASN A 98 -19.26 -25.35 -2.90
#